data_AF-A0A848Y8T8-F1
#
_entry.id   AF-A0A848Y8T8-F1
#
_cell.length_a   1.000
_cell.length_b   1.000
_cell.length_c   1.000
_cell.angle_alpha   90.00
_cell.angle_beta   90.00
_cell.angle_gamma   90.00
#
_symmetry.space_group_name_H-M   'P 1'
#
loop_
_entity.id
_entity.type
_entity.pdbx_description
1 polymer ?
#
loop_
_entity_poly.entity_id
_entity_poly.type
_entity_poly.pdbx_seq_one_letter_code
_entity_poly.pdbx_strand_id
1 'polypeptide(L)'
;MARDVGEWLDALDLAKYKDVFAENEIAFGDLSELTDDDLKEMGLPIGPRRRVLKEQAELAVQDGSLVAPASKPRAKLPQDSP
;
A
#
# COMPACT_ATOMS: atom_id res chain seq x y z
N MET A 1 -11.28 16.09 -6.35
CA MET A 1 -12.18 15.03 -6.85
C MET A 1 -12.10 13.90 -5.83
N ALA A 2 -13.24 13.43 -5.32
CA ALA A 2 -13.24 12.24 -4.47
C ALA A 2 -12.81 11.05 -5.35
N ARG A 3 -11.72 10.39 -5.01
CA ARG A 3 -11.32 9.14 -5.65
C ARG A 3 -12.10 8.01 -4.98
N ASP A 4 -12.59 7.05 -5.76
CA ASP A 4 -13.40 5.94 -5.28
C ASP A 4 -12.53 4.72 -4.95
N VAL A 5 -12.75 4.12 -3.78
CA VAL A 5 -12.00 2.92 -3.35
C VAL A 5 -12.33 1.71 -4.22
N GLY A 6 -13.57 1.61 -4.71
CA GLY A 6 -14.02 0.53 -5.57
C GLY A 6 -13.35 0.56 -6.94
N GLU A 7 -13.32 1.73 -7.59
CA GLU A 7 -12.60 1.92 -8.87
C GLU A 7 -11.10 1.62 -8.73
N TRP A 8 -10.50 2.00 -7.60
CA TRP A 8 -9.11 1.68 -7.32
C TRP A 8 -8.89 0.17 -7.18
N LEU A 9 -9.75 -0.53 -6.44
CA LEU A 9 -9.68 -2.00 -6.31
C LEU A 9 -9.91 -2.71 -7.66
N ASP A 10 -10.77 -2.18 -8.53
CA ASP A 10 -10.98 -2.72 -9.88
C ASP A 10 -9.69 -2.67 -10.71
N ALA A 11 -8.98 -1.55 -10.68
CA ALA A 11 -7.72 -1.38 -11.41
C ALA A 11 -6.63 -2.37 -10.94
N LEU A 12 -6.71 -2.86 -9.70
CA LEU A 12 -5.77 -3.82 -9.13
C LEU A 12 -6.17 -5.29 -9.30
N ASP A 13 -7.25 -5.55 -10.04
CA ASP A 13 -7.88 -6.87 -10.13
C ASP A 13 -8.25 -7.42 -8.72
N LEU A 14 -8.76 -6.50 -7.88
CA LEU A 14 -9.18 -6.74 -6.49
C LEU A 14 -10.65 -6.39 -6.25
N ALA A 15 -11.46 -6.24 -7.32
CA ALA A 15 -12.88 -5.94 -7.27
C ALA A 15 -13.69 -6.78 -6.25
N LYS A 16 -13.30 -8.04 -6.07
CA LYS A 16 -13.93 -8.98 -5.11
C LYS A 16 -13.73 -8.62 -3.64
N TYR A 17 -12.86 -7.66 -3.33
CA TYR A 17 -12.60 -7.19 -1.97
C TYR A 17 -13.30 -5.86 -1.66
N LYS A 18 -14.11 -5.32 -2.58
CA LYS A 18 -14.88 -4.09 -2.33
C LYS A 18 -15.73 -4.16 -1.07
N ASP A 19 -16.43 -5.27 -0.90
CA ASP A 19 -17.28 -5.48 0.27
C ASP A 19 -16.44 -5.51 1.55
N VAL A 20 -15.29 -6.18 1.54
CA VAL A 20 -14.37 -6.20 2.68
C VAL A 20 -13.89 -4.80 3.05
N PHE A 21 -13.54 -3.97 2.07
CA PHE A 21 -13.12 -2.58 2.32
C PHE A 21 -14.28 -1.72 2.83
N ALA A 22 -15.49 -1.90 2.29
CA ALA A 22 -16.68 -1.17 2.74
C ALA A 22 -17.14 -1.59 4.15
N GLU A 23 -17.09 -2.89 4.47
CA GLU A 23 -17.42 -3.44 5.79
C GLU A 23 -16.46 -2.94 6.88
N ASN A 24 -15.22 -2.64 6.52
CA ASN A 24 -14.21 -2.04 7.42
C ASN A 24 -14.18 -0.50 7.32
N GLU A 25 -15.17 0.11 6.66
CA GLU A 25 -15.32 1.56 6.50
C GLU A 25 -14.09 2.27 5.90
N ILE A 26 -13.35 1.58 5.02
CA ILE A 26 -12.15 2.12 4.39
C ILE A 26 -12.52 3.07 3.24
N ALA A 27 -12.20 4.35 3.41
CA ALA A 27 -12.28 5.35 2.35
C ALA A 27 -10.95 5.49 1.60
N PHE A 28 -10.97 6.20 0.47
CA PHE A 28 -9.79 6.39 -0.37
C PHE A 28 -8.64 7.10 0.37
N GLY A 29 -8.95 7.99 1.32
CA GLY A 29 -7.93 8.68 2.14
C GLY A 29 -7.21 7.74 3.11
N ASP A 30 -7.89 6.70 3.57
CA ASP A 30 -7.34 5.75 4.55
C ASP A 30 -6.38 4.75 3.88
N LEU A 31 -6.47 4.59 2.55
CA LEU A 31 -5.65 3.66 1.80
C LEU A 31 -4.15 3.89 2.03
N SER A 32 -3.68 5.14 2.17
CA SER A 32 -2.26 5.44 2.43
C SER A 32 -1.79 5.09 3.84
N GLU A 33 -2.72 4.89 4.78
CA GLU A 33 -2.41 4.59 6.18
C GLU A 33 -2.47 3.08 6.48
N LEU A 34 -3.13 2.29 5.62
CA LEU A 34 -3.25 0.84 5.79
C LEU A 34 -1.90 0.12 5.77
N THR A 35 -1.63 -0.63 6.83
CA THR A 35 -0.43 -1.47 6.98
C THR A 35 -0.66 -2.92 6.53
N ASP A 36 0.40 -3.74 6.42
CA ASP A 36 0.24 -5.17 6.11
C ASP A 36 -0.57 -5.90 7.19
N ASP A 37 -0.49 -5.45 8.44
CA ASP A 37 -1.23 -6.04 9.56
C ASP A 37 -2.72 -5.70 9.46
N ASP A 38 -3.09 -4.44 9.16
CA ASP A 38 -4.49 -4.05 8.96
C ASP A 38 -5.13 -4.85 7.82
N LEU A 39 -4.43 -4.96 6.69
CA LEU A 39 -4.90 -5.73 5.53
C LEU A 39 -5.04 -7.21 5.85
N LYS A 40 -4.20 -7.75 6.75
CA LYS A 40 -4.29 -9.13 7.22
C LYS A 40 -5.48 -9.31 8.16
N GLU A 41 -5.77 -8.35 9.03
CA GLU A 41 -6.93 -8.35 9.93
C GLU A 41 -8.24 -8.25 9.15
N MET A 42 -8.27 -7.48 8.06
CA MET A 42 -9.37 -7.45 7.08
C MET A 42 -9.54 -8.78 6.31
N GLY A 43 -8.66 -9.76 6.49
CA GLY A 43 -8.77 -11.09 5.88
C GLY A 43 -8.20 -11.20 4.46
N LEU A 44 -7.40 -10.23 4.00
CA LEU A 44 -6.77 -10.35 2.68
C LEU A 44 -5.64 -11.38 2.70
N PRO A 45 -5.51 -12.24 1.67
CA PRO A 45 -4.36 -13.12 1.52
C PRO A 45 -3.12 -12.35 1.04
N ILE A 46 -1.94 -12.94 1.22
CA ILE A 46 -0.62 -12.31 0.97
C ILE A 46 -0.52 -11.64 -0.42
N GLY A 47 -1.09 -12.26 -1.47
CA GLY A 47 -1.03 -11.72 -2.83
C GLY A 47 -1.71 -10.35 -2.98
N PRO A 48 -3.03 -10.24 -2.74
CA PRO A 48 -3.75 -8.97 -2.66
C PRO A 48 -3.10 -7.93 -1.74
N ARG A 49 -2.68 -8.31 -0.54
CA ARG A 49 -2.02 -7.37 0.41
C ARG A 49 -0.80 -6.71 -0.21
N ARG A 50 0.06 -7.51 -0.87
CA ARG A 50 1.24 -6.97 -1.55
C ARG A 50 0.92 -6.03 -2.70
N ARG A 51 -0.20 -6.25 -3.42
CA ARG A 51 -0.62 -5.31 -4.48
C ARG A 51 -1.07 -3.98 -3.88
N VAL A 52 -1.92 -4.02 -2.85
CA VAL A 52 -2.39 -2.80 -2.15
C VAL A 52 -1.20 -1.97 -1.67
N LEU A 53 -0.25 -2.59 -0.94
CA LEU A 53 0.93 -1.90 -0.42
C LEU A 53 1.86 -1.35 -1.52
N LYS A 54 1.97 -2.04 -2.65
CA LYS A 54 2.76 -1.54 -3.79
C LYS A 54 2.14 -0.27 -4.37
N GLU A 55 0.82 -0.25 -4.50
CA GLU A 55 0.08 0.81 -5.17
C GLU A 55 -0.11 2.03 -4.29
N GLN A 56 -0.16 1.85 -2.96
CA GLN A 56 -0.01 2.95 -1.99
C GLN A 56 1.26 3.76 -2.23
N ALA A 57 2.38 3.10 -2.55
CA ALA A 57 3.64 3.78 -2.85
C ALA A 57 3.55 4.61 -4.15
N GLU A 58 2.76 4.16 -5.13
CA GLU A 58 2.50 4.90 -6.37
C GLU A 58 1.52 6.08 -6.16
N LEU A 59 0.57 5.97 -5.22
CA LEU A 59 -0.31 7.07 -4.81
C LEU A 59 0.48 8.23 -4.18
N ALA A 60 1.47 7.93 -3.34
CA ALA A 60 2.31 8.95 -2.69
C ALA A 60 3.13 9.79 -3.69
N VAL A 61 3.48 9.23 -4.85
CA VAL A 61 4.25 9.93 -5.89
C VAL A 61 3.42 10.96 -6.65
N GLN A 62 2.11 10.75 -6.76
CA GLN A 62 1.21 11.62 -7.54
C GLN A 62 0.75 12.87 -6.79
N ASP A 63 0.79 12.88 -5.46
CA ASP A 63 0.45 14.05 -4.62
C ASP A 63 1.65 14.98 -4.34
N GLY A 64 2.77 14.78 -5.04
CA GLY A 64 3.91 15.71 -5.01
C GLY A 64 4.76 15.65 -3.73
N SER A 65 4.58 14.66 -2.88
CA SER A 65 5.46 14.44 -1.72
C SER A 65 6.46 13.32 -2.00
N LEU A 66 7.73 13.70 -2.05
CA LEU A 66 8.88 12.80 -2.20
C LEU A 66 8.98 11.84 -1.00
N VAL A 67 8.32 10.68 -1.06
CA VAL A 67 8.66 9.59 -0.15
C VAL A 67 9.77 8.75 -0.79
N ALA A 68 10.99 8.96 -0.29
CA ALA A 68 12.13 8.12 -0.58
C ALA A 68 11.77 6.65 -0.28
N PRO A 69 12.16 5.68 -1.12
CA PRO A 69 11.90 4.29 -0.82
C PRO A 69 12.64 3.93 0.47
N ALA A 70 11.90 3.45 1.48
CA ALA A 70 12.45 2.82 2.66
C ALA A 70 13.14 1.50 2.26
N SER A 71 14.27 1.61 1.56
CA SER A 71 15.24 0.54 1.45
C SER A 71 15.91 0.43 2.81
N LYS A 72 15.63 -0.67 3.51
CA LYS A 72 16.38 -1.10 4.69
C LYS A 72 17.88 -0.85 4.42
N PRO A 73 18.63 -0.15 5.29
CA PRO A 73 20.06 0.02 5.07
C PRO A 73 20.71 -1.34 5.20
N ARG A 74 21.08 -1.93 4.04
CA ARG A 74 22.01 -3.05 3.98
C ARG A 74 23.34 -2.49 4.44
N ALA A 75 23.64 -2.64 5.73
CA ALA A 75 24.93 -2.28 6.31
C ALA A 75 26.03 -2.96 5.48
N LYS A 76 26.74 -2.17 4.66
CA LYS A 76 28.00 -2.60 4.07
C LYS A 76 29.05 -2.46 5.16
N LEU A 77 29.56 -3.61 5.57
CA LEU A 77 30.73 -3.82 6.41
C LEU A 77 31.88 -2.88 5.96
N PRO A 78 32.59 -2.18 6.87
CA PRO A 78 33.74 -1.39 6.49
C PRO A 78 34.85 -2.34 6.02
N GLN A 79 35.28 -2.18 4.78
CA GLN A 79 36.51 -2.80 4.29
C GLN A 79 37.57 -1.71 4.29
N ASP A 80 38.63 -2.00 5.04
CA ASP A 80 39.84 -1.25 5.34
C ASP A 80 40.33 -0.24 4.30
N SER A 81 40.94 0.83 4.81
CA SER A 81 41.78 1.78 4.07
C SER A 81 43.10 1.94 4.81
N PRO A 82 44.14 2.44 4.14
CA PRO A 82 44.92 1.85 3.05
C PRO A 82 46.16 1.07 3.55
#